data_AF-A0A5E4I6E1-F1
#
_entry.id   AF-A0A5E4I6E1-F1
#
_cell.length_a   1.000
_cell.length_b   1.000
_cell.length_c   1.000
_cell.angle_alpha   90.00
_cell.angle_beta   90.00
_cell.angle_gamma   90.00
#
_symmetry.space_group_name_H-M   'P 1'
#
loop_
_entity.id
_entity.type
_entity.pdbx_description
1 polymer ?
#
loop_
_entity_poly.entity_id
_entity_poly.type
_entity_poly.pdbx_seq_one_letter_code
_entity_poly.pdbx_strand_id
1 'polypeptide(L)'
;MNIRPALAIPTKEIEEYVKNKTTKIELATHDFYHLKLTAIGARWFVKVLGGDKREQELAYIAGLLHDIVRPSTEKLDHAKESSRASEKILLSFNVKKEDIKKICEAIGSHRAKHPWKTPLHQSVFLADKILEQMGAYIAFRRSMYVAECKDYNKFEDIETHFETRIKKFAPDEFPEHFSKLAKTQFEWSVKFSGAFRKKEAWALSIAKELYNNGKMHAKSIEKAVEDYKPISEEDRKYKQEALDYINGKKFIEFETMVKI
;
A
#
# COMPACT_ATOMS: atom_id res chain seq x y z
N MET A 1 3.32 26.05 -35.83
CA MET A 1 3.14 26.04 -34.36
C MET A 1 4.10 25.02 -33.78
N ASN A 2 5.16 25.46 -33.10
CA ASN A 2 6.05 24.55 -32.37
C ASN A 2 5.31 24.05 -31.13
N ILE A 3 4.74 22.84 -31.23
CA ILE A 3 4.23 22.11 -30.07
C ILE A 3 5.46 21.81 -29.21
N ARG A 4 5.69 22.60 -28.16
CA ARG A 4 6.69 22.25 -27.14
C ARG A 4 6.32 20.84 -26.65
N PRO A 5 7.23 19.86 -26.68
CA PRO A 5 6.95 18.56 -26.09
C PRO A 5 6.49 18.79 -24.66
N ALA A 6 5.42 18.10 -24.26
CA ALA A 6 4.93 18.17 -22.89
C ALA A 6 6.13 17.91 -21.97
N LEU A 7 6.51 18.91 -21.17
CA LEU A 7 7.58 18.78 -20.19
C LEU A 7 7.34 17.48 -19.40
N ALA A 8 8.30 16.56 -19.48
CA ALA A 8 8.27 15.33 -18.72
C ALA A 8 8.12 15.68 -17.24
N ILE A 9 7.32 14.92 -16.49
CA ILE A 9 7.18 15.21 -15.06
C ILE A 9 8.50 14.80 -14.38
N PRO A 10 9.06 15.65 -13.49
CA PRO A 10 10.30 15.37 -12.76
C PRO A 10 10.12 14.26 -11.71
N THR A 11 9.89 13.03 -12.19
CA THR A 11 9.47 11.89 -11.38
C THR A 11 10.58 11.47 -10.40
N LYS A 12 11.84 11.53 -10.83
CA LYS A 12 12.99 11.13 -9.99
C LYS A 12 13.19 12.12 -8.85
N GLU A 13 13.06 13.40 -9.14
CA GLU A 13 13.22 14.50 -8.19
C GLU A 13 12.08 14.51 -7.17
N ILE A 14 10.85 14.22 -7.60
CA ILE A 14 9.70 14.04 -6.70
C ILE A 14 9.92 12.82 -5.81
N GLU A 15 10.38 11.70 -6.35
CA GLU A 15 10.68 10.50 -5.55
C GLU A 15 11.76 10.75 -4.51
N GLU A 16 12.84 11.42 -4.88
CA GLU A 16 13.91 11.80 -3.95
C GLU A 16 13.41 12.76 -2.87
N TYR A 17 12.56 13.73 -3.24
CA TYR A 17 11.89 14.60 -2.28
C TYR A 17 11.05 13.80 -1.28
N VAL A 18 10.22 12.87 -1.76
CA VAL A 18 9.38 12.01 -0.90
C VAL A 18 10.26 11.19 0.03
N LYS A 19 11.29 10.50 -0.52
CA LYS A 19 12.23 9.71 0.27
C LYS A 19 12.85 10.52 1.40
N ASN A 20 13.33 11.72 1.11
CA ASN A 20 13.95 12.61 2.10
C ASN A 20 12.94 13.05 3.17
N LYS A 21 11.71 13.38 2.76
CA LYS A 21 10.63 13.80 3.66
C LYS A 21 10.15 12.68 4.58
N THR A 22 10.26 11.42 4.15
CA THR A 22 9.81 10.24 4.90
C THR A 22 10.93 9.53 5.65
N THR A 23 12.11 10.13 5.80
CA THR A 23 13.24 9.54 6.55
C THR A 23 13.00 9.44 8.06
N LYS A 24 12.17 10.32 8.63
CA LYS A 24 11.87 10.38 10.07
C LYS A 24 10.37 10.55 10.27
N ILE A 25 9.63 9.47 10.08
CA ILE A 25 8.19 9.46 10.29
C ILE A 25 7.83 8.67 11.54
N GLU A 26 6.65 8.97 12.09
CA GLU A 26 6.15 8.36 13.33
C GLU A 26 5.75 6.88 13.14
N LEU A 27 5.40 6.47 11.92
CA LEU A 27 4.91 5.13 11.60
C LEU A 27 5.84 4.47 10.59
N ALA A 28 6.77 3.60 10.99
CA ALA A 28 7.67 2.96 10.03
C ALA A 28 6.92 2.10 9.00
N THR A 29 5.70 1.66 9.31
CA THR A 29 4.80 0.98 8.36
C THR A 29 4.24 1.85 7.23
N HIS A 30 4.47 3.17 7.27
CA HIS A 30 4.04 4.13 6.25
C HIS A 30 5.22 4.96 5.73
N ASP A 31 6.42 4.38 5.78
CA ASP A 31 7.66 5.03 5.33
C ASP A 31 7.76 5.07 3.81
N PHE A 32 8.93 5.52 3.32
CA PHE A 32 9.19 5.60 1.89
C PHE A 32 8.88 4.28 1.17
N TYR A 33 9.15 3.14 1.78
CA TYR A 33 8.99 1.86 1.11
C TYR A 33 7.52 1.50 0.91
N HIS A 34 6.66 1.75 1.89
CA HIS A 34 5.21 1.62 1.70
C HIS A 34 4.73 2.52 0.53
N LEU A 35 5.12 3.80 0.53
CA LEU A 35 4.74 4.73 -0.54
C LEU A 35 5.26 4.26 -1.90
N LYS A 36 6.49 3.72 -1.94
CA LYS A 36 7.13 3.18 -3.14
C LYS A 36 6.44 1.92 -3.66
N LEU A 37 6.06 0.98 -2.79
CA LEU A 37 5.32 -0.23 -3.19
C LEU A 37 3.93 0.12 -3.71
N THR A 38 3.21 1.04 -3.04
CA THR A 38 1.94 1.58 -3.55
C THR A 38 2.12 2.28 -4.91
N ALA A 39 3.20 3.04 -5.10
CA ALA A 39 3.51 3.70 -6.39
C ALA A 39 3.76 2.70 -7.52
N ILE A 40 4.54 1.65 -7.26
CA ILE A 40 4.79 0.56 -8.22
C ILE A 40 3.47 -0.14 -8.57
N GLY A 41 2.67 -0.48 -7.54
CA GLY A 41 1.35 -1.08 -7.72
C GLY A 41 0.40 -0.21 -8.53
N ALA A 42 0.33 1.09 -8.24
CA ALA A 42 -0.56 2.03 -8.94
C ALA A 42 -0.18 2.14 -10.42
N ARG A 43 1.12 2.27 -10.71
CA ARG A 43 1.63 2.23 -12.10
C ARG A 43 1.25 0.93 -12.79
N TRP A 44 1.41 -0.20 -12.10
CA TRP A 44 1.09 -1.51 -12.63
C TRP A 44 -0.41 -1.66 -12.95
N PHE A 45 -1.30 -1.22 -12.05
CA PHE A 45 -2.74 -1.23 -12.28
C PHE A 45 -3.12 -0.41 -13.53
N VAL A 46 -2.56 0.79 -13.70
CA VAL A 46 -2.80 1.57 -14.92
C VAL A 46 -2.33 0.83 -16.18
N LYS A 47 -1.14 0.21 -16.13
CA LYS A 47 -0.61 -0.57 -17.27
C LYS A 47 -1.54 -1.72 -17.65
N VAL A 48 -1.98 -2.54 -16.71
CA VAL A 48 -2.82 -3.72 -17.01
C VAL A 48 -4.24 -3.35 -17.45
N LEU A 49 -4.69 -2.14 -17.09
CA LEU A 49 -5.96 -1.56 -17.56
C LEU A 49 -5.82 -0.83 -18.91
N GLY A 50 -4.67 -0.92 -19.58
CA GLY A 50 -4.45 -0.34 -20.91
C GLY A 50 -4.12 1.15 -20.91
N GLY A 51 -3.83 1.76 -19.75
CA GLY A 51 -3.46 3.17 -19.66
C GLY A 51 -2.08 3.46 -20.26
N ASP A 52 -1.93 4.66 -20.80
CA ASP A 52 -0.72 5.05 -21.52
C ASP A 52 0.49 5.30 -20.60
N LYS A 53 1.67 5.59 -21.19
CA LYS A 53 2.88 5.86 -20.41
C LYS A 53 2.77 7.10 -19.53
N ARG A 54 2.00 8.10 -19.96
CA ARG A 54 1.78 9.31 -19.17
C ARG A 54 0.93 8.99 -17.94
N GLU A 55 -0.16 8.26 -18.10
CA GLU A 55 -1.01 7.84 -16.97
C GLU A 55 -0.23 6.93 -16.00
N GLN A 56 0.65 6.07 -16.51
CA GLN A 56 1.56 5.25 -15.69
C GLN A 56 2.51 6.11 -14.82
N GLU A 57 3.03 7.22 -15.36
CA GLU A 57 3.85 8.18 -14.59
C GLU A 57 3.02 8.91 -13.54
N LEU A 58 1.83 9.38 -13.89
CA LEU A 58 0.92 10.06 -12.97
C LEU A 58 0.50 9.14 -11.81
N ALA A 59 0.17 7.88 -12.09
CA ALA A 59 -0.23 6.90 -11.09
C ALA A 59 0.90 6.59 -10.11
N TYR A 60 2.12 6.51 -10.63
CA TYR A 60 3.30 6.31 -9.81
C TYR A 60 3.50 7.46 -8.82
N ILE A 61 3.39 8.70 -9.28
CA ILE A 61 3.51 9.88 -8.42
C ILE A 61 2.36 9.96 -7.43
N ALA A 62 1.14 9.61 -7.86
CA ALA A 62 -0.01 9.54 -6.97
C ALA A 62 0.23 8.54 -5.84
N GLY A 63 0.75 7.34 -6.13
CA GLY A 63 1.10 6.36 -5.09
C GLY A 63 2.24 6.83 -4.17
N LEU A 64 3.26 7.53 -4.68
CA LEU A 64 4.33 8.10 -3.84
C LEU A 64 3.82 9.15 -2.85
N LEU A 65 2.75 9.85 -3.19
CA LEU A 65 2.24 10.97 -2.41
C LEU A 65 0.98 10.65 -1.61
N HIS A 66 0.37 9.47 -1.80
CA HIS A 66 -0.98 9.18 -1.31
C HIS A 66 -1.16 9.29 0.21
N ASP A 67 -0.09 8.96 0.95
CA ASP A 67 -0.01 9.00 2.42
C ASP A 67 1.12 9.92 2.92
N ILE A 68 1.48 10.93 2.13
CA ILE A 68 2.52 11.91 2.51
C ILE A 68 2.17 12.71 3.77
N VAL A 69 0.89 12.75 4.14
CA VAL A 69 0.40 13.22 5.44
C VAL A 69 -0.33 12.07 6.14
N ARG A 70 0.42 11.31 6.94
CA ARG A 70 -0.11 10.18 7.72
C ARG A 70 0.10 10.38 9.22
N PRO A 71 -0.87 10.97 9.94
CA PRO A 71 -0.80 11.03 11.39
C PRO A 71 -0.97 9.63 12.00
N SER A 72 -0.44 9.42 13.21
CA SER A 72 -0.58 8.18 14.00
C SER A 72 -1.99 7.95 14.59
N THR A 73 -3.01 8.60 14.02
CA THR A 73 -4.42 8.45 14.37
C THR A 73 -5.30 8.30 13.13
N GLU A 74 -6.33 7.47 13.22
CA GLU A 74 -7.31 7.24 12.16
C GLU A 74 -8.47 8.27 12.18
N LYS A 75 -8.44 9.27 13.08
CA LYS A 75 -9.48 10.30 13.24
C LYS A 75 -9.48 11.36 12.14
N LEU A 76 -8.36 11.52 11.43
CA LEU A 76 -8.22 12.45 10.33
C LEU A 76 -8.35 11.75 8.98
N ASP A 77 -8.94 12.43 8.01
CA ASP A 77 -9.04 11.94 6.63
C ASP A 77 -7.71 12.16 5.89
N HIS A 78 -6.76 11.26 6.11
CA HIS A 78 -5.42 11.32 5.52
C HIS A 78 -5.45 11.44 3.99
N ALA A 79 -6.43 10.85 3.31
CA ALA A 79 -6.52 10.93 1.85
C ALA A 79 -6.72 12.38 1.39
N LYS A 80 -7.60 13.13 2.07
CA LYS A 80 -7.82 14.56 1.77
C LYS A 80 -6.63 15.42 2.16
N GLU A 81 -6.03 15.18 3.32
CA GLU A 81 -4.87 15.96 3.75
C GLU A 81 -3.64 15.71 2.86
N SER A 82 -3.35 14.45 2.53
CA SER A 82 -2.33 14.08 1.56
C SER A 82 -2.60 14.68 0.19
N SER A 83 -3.86 14.69 -0.29
CA SER A 83 -4.22 15.33 -1.57
C SER A 83 -3.89 16.83 -1.56
N ARG A 84 -4.23 17.57 -0.49
CA ARG A 84 -3.93 19.01 -0.38
C ARG A 84 -2.43 19.28 -0.27
N ALA A 85 -1.70 18.45 0.46
CA ALA A 85 -0.24 18.56 0.56
C ALA A 85 0.44 18.26 -0.79
N SER A 86 -0.06 17.25 -1.51
CA SER A 86 0.43 16.84 -2.82
C SER A 86 0.29 17.95 -3.86
N GLU A 87 -0.84 18.66 -3.87
CA GLU A 87 -1.03 19.81 -4.76
C GLU A 87 0.09 20.85 -4.59
N LYS A 88 0.41 21.22 -3.35
CA LYS A 88 1.48 22.18 -3.03
C LYS A 88 2.86 21.67 -3.46
N ILE A 89 3.14 20.38 -3.20
CA ILE A 89 4.41 19.76 -3.63
C ILE A 89 4.52 19.81 -5.15
N LEU A 90 3.51 19.34 -5.88
CA LEU A 90 3.54 19.29 -7.34
C LEU A 90 3.60 20.66 -8.00
N LEU A 91 2.98 21.68 -7.40
CA LEU A 91 3.11 23.08 -7.84
C LEU A 91 4.57 23.55 -7.73
N SER A 92 5.29 23.21 -6.65
CA SER A 92 6.71 23.56 -6.50
C SER A 92 7.63 22.87 -7.51
N PHE A 93 7.21 21.74 -8.07
CA PHE A 93 7.90 21.02 -9.15
C PHE A 93 7.45 21.46 -10.55
N ASN A 94 6.64 22.52 -10.68
CA ASN A 94 6.11 23.04 -11.94
C ASN A 94 5.33 21.99 -12.76
N VAL A 95 4.68 21.03 -12.09
CA VAL A 95 3.81 20.05 -12.76
C VAL A 95 2.59 20.76 -13.34
N LYS A 96 2.12 20.33 -14.52
CA LYS A 96 0.94 20.92 -15.17
C LYS A 96 -0.30 20.76 -14.31
N LYS A 97 -1.10 21.82 -14.20
CA LYS A 97 -2.34 21.85 -13.39
C LYS A 97 -3.31 20.70 -13.69
N GLU A 98 -3.43 20.31 -14.96
CA GLU A 98 -4.28 19.18 -15.38
C GLU A 98 -3.80 17.84 -14.81
N ASP A 99 -2.49 17.61 -14.78
CA ASP A 99 -1.88 16.41 -14.21
C ASP A 99 -1.98 16.42 -12.69
N ILE A 100 -1.76 17.58 -12.05
CA ILE A 100 -1.97 17.77 -10.61
C ILE A 100 -3.39 17.37 -10.22
N LYS A 101 -4.40 17.86 -10.96
CA LYS A 101 -5.80 17.53 -10.69
C LYS A 101 -6.05 16.02 -10.72
N LYS A 102 -5.54 15.31 -11.74
CA LYS A 102 -5.67 13.86 -11.86
C LYS A 102 -4.98 13.11 -10.71
N ILE A 103 -3.77 13.51 -10.34
CA ILE A 103 -3.01 12.93 -9.22
C ILE A 103 -3.77 13.14 -7.91
N CYS A 104 -4.18 14.38 -7.61
CA CYS A 104 -4.92 14.71 -6.40
C CYS A 104 -6.28 14.00 -6.33
N GLU A 105 -6.96 13.80 -7.45
CA GLU A 105 -8.23 13.06 -7.50
C GLU A 105 -8.03 11.57 -7.14
N ALA A 106 -6.98 10.93 -7.65
CA ALA A 106 -6.62 9.56 -7.29
C ALA A 106 -6.23 9.45 -5.80
N ILE A 107 -5.47 10.41 -5.27
CA ILE A 107 -5.09 10.44 -3.85
C ILE A 107 -6.32 10.69 -2.97
N GLY A 108 -7.13 11.70 -3.24
CA GLY A 108 -8.25 12.08 -2.39
C GLY A 108 -9.36 11.03 -2.29
N SER A 109 -9.40 10.07 -3.24
CA SER A 109 -10.40 9.00 -3.29
C SER A 109 -9.89 7.64 -2.78
N HIS A 110 -8.60 7.48 -2.46
CA HIS A 110 -8.05 6.14 -2.24
C HIS A 110 -8.50 5.43 -0.94
N ARG A 111 -9.17 6.14 -0.01
CA ARG A 111 -9.54 5.58 1.30
C ARG A 111 -10.67 4.53 1.24
N ALA A 112 -11.55 4.63 0.25
CA ALA A 112 -12.75 3.82 0.10
C ALA A 112 -13.12 3.64 -1.37
N LYS A 113 -14.10 2.78 -1.64
CA LYS A 113 -14.63 2.58 -2.99
C LYS A 113 -15.33 3.84 -3.48
N HIS A 114 -15.04 4.22 -4.72
CA HIS A 114 -15.70 5.30 -5.44
C HIS A 114 -16.16 4.81 -6.82
N PRO A 115 -17.15 5.47 -7.45
CA PRO A 115 -17.49 5.19 -8.84
C PRO A 115 -16.25 5.25 -9.74
N TRP A 116 -16.09 4.23 -10.57
CA TRP A 116 -14.98 4.14 -11.52
C TRP A 116 -15.03 5.33 -12.50
N LYS A 117 -13.88 5.94 -12.77
CA LYS A 117 -13.75 7.05 -13.73
C LYS A 117 -12.71 6.74 -14.79
N THR A 118 -11.47 6.51 -14.34
CA THR A 118 -10.34 6.16 -15.19
C THR A 118 -9.44 5.16 -14.46
N PRO A 119 -8.59 4.41 -15.19
CA PRO A 119 -7.55 3.58 -14.57
C PRO A 119 -6.69 4.36 -13.56
N LEU A 120 -6.25 5.57 -13.91
CA LEU A 120 -5.47 6.44 -13.04
C LEU A 120 -6.22 6.84 -11.76
N HIS A 121 -7.51 7.19 -11.86
CA HIS A 121 -8.32 7.55 -10.69
C HIS A 121 -8.37 6.41 -9.65
N GLN A 122 -8.40 5.16 -10.11
CA GLN A 122 -8.59 3.99 -9.24
C GLN A 122 -7.27 3.32 -8.85
N SER A 123 -6.16 3.67 -9.49
CA SER A 123 -4.89 2.95 -9.35
C SER A 123 -4.35 2.95 -7.93
N VAL A 124 -4.47 4.06 -7.20
CA VAL A 124 -3.99 4.16 -5.81
C VAL A 124 -4.87 3.36 -4.86
N PHE A 125 -6.20 3.42 -5.03
CA PHE A 125 -7.13 2.59 -4.26
C PHE A 125 -6.83 1.09 -4.45
N LEU A 126 -6.70 0.65 -5.71
CA LEU A 126 -6.41 -0.75 -6.01
C LEU A 126 -5.05 -1.18 -5.46
N ALA A 127 -4.00 -0.37 -5.65
CA ALA A 127 -2.66 -0.65 -5.14
C ALA A 127 -2.63 -0.77 -3.62
N ASP A 128 -3.12 0.25 -2.91
CA ASP A 128 -3.08 0.26 -1.45
C ASP A 128 -3.99 -0.83 -0.87
N LYS A 129 -5.19 -1.04 -1.42
CA LYS A 129 -6.14 -1.98 -0.82
C LYS A 129 -5.88 -3.44 -1.21
N ILE A 130 -5.52 -3.73 -2.46
CA ILE A 130 -5.30 -5.09 -2.92
C ILE A 130 -3.90 -5.60 -2.60
N LEU A 131 -2.87 -4.76 -2.74
CA LEU A 131 -1.48 -5.21 -2.63
C LEU A 131 -0.86 -4.90 -1.25
N GLU A 132 -1.21 -3.77 -0.64
CA GLU A 132 -0.60 -3.31 0.63
C GLU A 132 -1.47 -3.52 1.88
N GLN A 133 -2.76 -3.83 1.72
CA GLN A 133 -3.72 -4.12 2.80
C GLN A 133 -4.25 -5.56 2.81
N MET A 134 -3.76 -6.39 1.91
CA MET A 134 -4.06 -7.83 1.80
C MET A 134 -2.76 -8.62 1.48
N GLY A 135 -2.88 -9.91 1.15
CA GLY A 135 -1.74 -10.76 0.85
C GLY A 135 -1.03 -11.33 2.06
N ALA A 136 0.02 -12.13 1.86
CA ALA A 136 0.82 -12.63 2.97
C ALA A 136 1.56 -11.49 3.70
N TYR A 137 1.97 -10.45 2.96
CA TYR A 137 2.68 -9.30 3.50
C TYR A 137 1.93 -8.60 4.64
N ILE A 138 0.59 -8.59 4.59
CA ILE A 138 -0.21 -7.92 5.61
C ILE A 138 -0.13 -8.57 7.00
N ALA A 139 0.20 -9.86 7.08
CA ALA A 139 0.46 -10.55 8.35
C ALA A 139 1.57 -9.83 9.14
N PHE A 140 2.60 -9.37 8.42
CA PHE A 140 3.74 -8.68 8.99
C PHE A 140 3.42 -7.20 9.24
N ARG A 141 2.99 -6.49 8.19
CA ARG A 141 2.79 -5.05 8.24
C ARG A 141 1.72 -4.64 9.25
N ARG A 142 0.60 -5.37 9.33
CA ARG A 142 -0.49 -5.05 10.25
C ARG A 142 -0.12 -5.30 11.71
N SER A 143 0.61 -6.38 11.98
CA SER A 143 1.11 -6.69 13.32
C SER A 143 2.06 -5.61 13.83
N MET A 144 2.91 -5.06 12.95
CA MET A 144 3.77 -3.93 13.26
C MET A 144 2.97 -2.63 13.43
N TYR A 145 2.04 -2.32 12.52
CA TYR A 145 1.27 -1.07 12.54
C TYR A 145 0.45 -0.91 13.82
N VAL A 146 -0.15 -1.99 14.31
CA VAL A 146 -0.91 -1.99 15.57
C VAL A 146 -0.02 -1.66 16.78
N ALA A 147 1.29 -1.90 16.73
CA ALA A 147 2.17 -1.48 17.82
C ALA A 147 2.46 0.03 17.79
N GLU A 148 2.49 0.62 16.58
CA GLU A 148 2.85 2.03 16.30
C GLU A 148 1.66 2.99 16.40
N CYS A 149 0.43 2.49 16.23
CA CYS A 149 -0.76 3.32 16.20
C CYS A 149 -1.12 3.83 17.62
N LYS A 150 -1.69 5.05 17.71
CA LYS A 150 -2.18 5.58 18.99
C LYS A 150 -3.58 5.05 19.34
N ASP A 151 -4.37 4.73 18.32
CA ASP A 151 -5.75 4.28 18.49
C ASP A 151 -5.86 2.76 18.75
N TYR A 152 -4.81 2.00 18.39
CA TYR A 152 -4.65 0.56 18.65
C TYR A 152 -3.22 0.36 19.12
N ASN A 153 -3.00 -0.20 20.29
CA ASN A 153 -1.64 -0.31 20.83
C ASN A 153 -1.42 -1.53 21.72
N LYS A 154 -2.40 -2.43 21.80
CA LYS A 154 -2.32 -3.70 22.50
C LYS A 154 -2.11 -4.82 21.48
N PHE A 155 -1.51 -5.92 21.92
CA PHE A 155 -1.23 -7.05 21.05
C PHE A 155 -2.54 -7.68 20.52
N GLU A 156 -3.58 -7.67 21.34
CA GLU A 156 -4.90 -8.19 21.04
C GLU A 156 -5.63 -7.34 19.98
N ASP A 157 -5.28 -6.06 19.83
CA ASP A 157 -5.90 -5.17 18.82
C ASP A 157 -5.55 -5.60 17.38
N ILE A 158 -4.56 -6.48 17.20
CA ILE A 158 -4.22 -7.08 15.90
C ILE A 158 -5.45 -7.76 15.31
N GLU A 159 -6.16 -8.57 16.10
CA GLU A 159 -7.35 -9.29 15.64
C GLU A 159 -8.46 -8.31 15.23
N THR A 160 -8.79 -7.36 16.10
CA THR A 160 -9.80 -6.33 15.84
C THR A 160 -9.51 -5.56 14.55
N HIS A 161 -8.25 -5.19 14.32
CA HIS A 161 -7.86 -4.49 13.11
C HIS A 161 -7.96 -5.40 11.87
N PHE A 162 -7.56 -6.68 11.96
CA PHE A 162 -7.78 -7.65 10.88
C PHE A 162 -9.25 -7.82 10.53
N GLU A 163 -10.12 -8.04 11.52
CA GLU A 163 -11.56 -8.20 11.32
C GLU A 163 -12.19 -6.99 10.62
N THR A 164 -11.82 -5.79 11.07
CA THR A 164 -12.30 -4.53 10.48
C THR A 164 -11.90 -4.42 9.01
N ARG A 165 -10.64 -4.74 8.68
CA ARG A 165 -10.15 -4.64 7.30
C ARG A 165 -10.67 -5.76 6.41
N ILE A 166 -10.82 -6.99 6.91
CA ILE A 166 -11.42 -8.12 6.18
C ILE A 166 -12.87 -7.80 5.80
N LYS A 167 -13.67 -7.22 6.69
CA LYS A 167 -15.04 -6.79 6.36
C LYS A 167 -15.04 -5.67 5.32
N LYS A 168 -14.11 -4.71 5.44
CA LYS A 168 -14.06 -3.53 4.56
C LYS A 168 -13.55 -3.83 3.15
N PHE A 169 -12.70 -4.83 2.98
CA PHE A 169 -12.01 -5.13 1.73
C PHE A 169 -12.33 -6.54 1.23
N ALA A 170 -13.59 -6.96 1.39
CA ALA A 170 -14.07 -8.20 0.81
C ALA A 170 -13.89 -8.17 -0.73
N PRO A 171 -13.63 -9.31 -1.38
CA PRO A 171 -13.26 -9.32 -2.80
C PRO A 171 -14.28 -8.69 -3.77
N ASP A 172 -15.56 -8.65 -3.39
CA ASP A 172 -16.69 -8.02 -4.10
C ASP A 172 -16.68 -6.49 -4.04
N GLU A 173 -15.87 -5.91 -3.15
CA GLU A 173 -15.62 -4.47 -3.14
C GLU A 173 -14.82 -4.00 -4.36
N PHE A 174 -14.10 -4.91 -5.03
CA PHE A 174 -13.23 -4.60 -6.15
C PHE A 174 -13.90 -4.91 -7.51
N PRO A 175 -13.47 -4.25 -8.61
CA PRO A 175 -13.98 -4.54 -9.95
C PRO A 175 -13.78 -6.01 -10.34
N GLU A 176 -14.71 -6.55 -11.13
CA GLU A 176 -14.70 -7.97 -11.53
C GLU A 176 -13.40 -8.39 -12.24
N HIS A 177 -12.80 -7.47 -13.01
CA HIS A 177 -11.50 -7.66 -13.66
C HIS A 177 -10.40 -8.14 -12.70
N PHE A 178 -10.49 -7.75 -11.43
CA PHE A 178 -9.52 -8.08 -10.38
C PHE A 178 -10.03 -9.14 -9.41
N SER A 179 -11.17 -9.79 -9.66
CA SER A 179 -11.80 -10.68 -8.68
C SER A 179 -10.88 -11.83 -8.27
N LYS A 180 -10.11 -12.41 -9.21
CA LYS A 180 -9.19 -13.52 -8.91
C LYS A 180 -8.01 -13.05 -8.09
N LEU A 181 -7.41 -11.91 -8.46
CA LEU A 181 -6.32 -11.30 -7.69
C LEU A 181 -6.78 -10.93 -6.27
N ALA A 182 -7.91 -10.22 -6.15
CA ALA A 182 -8.46 -9.79 -4.87
C ALA A 182 -8.78 -10.99 -3.97
N LYS A 183 -9.43 -12.05 -4.48
CA LYS A 183 -9.69 -13.29 -3.73
C LYS A 183 -8.40 -13.94 -3.23
N THR A 184 -7.40 -14.08 -4.12
CA THR A 184 -6.11 -14.68 -3.77
C THR A 184 -5.42 -13.90 -2.66
N GLN A 185 -5.36 -12.57 -2.75
CA GLN A 185 -4.77 -11.71 -1.72
C GLN A 185 -5.59 -11.74 -0.41
N PHE A 186 -6.91 -11.80 -0.52
CA PHE A 186 -7.83 -11.84 0.63
C PHE A 186 -7.70 -13.14 1.45
N GLU A 187 -7.53 -14.29 0.80
CA GLU A 187 -7.37 -15.59 1.45
C GLU A 187 -6.19 -15.64 2.41
N TRP A 188 -5.06 -15.02 2.08
CA TRP A 188 -3.92 -14.87 2.98
C TRP A 188 -4.28 -14.12 4.27
N SER A 189 -5.10 -13.08 4.16
CA SER A 189 -5.55 -12.27 5.29
C SER A 189 -6.47 -13.06 6.21
N VAL A 190 -7.43 -13.79 5.62
CA VAL A 190 -8.39 -14.63 6.36
C VAL A 190 -7.68 -15.78 7.06
N LYS A 191 -6.76 -16.46 6.37
CA LYS A 191 -5.99 -17.57 6.94
C LYS A 191 -5.15 -17.11 8.13
N PHE A 192 -4.45 -15.97 8.01
CA PHE A 192 -3.65 -15.44 9.12
C PHE A 192 -4.52 -15.05 10.30
N SER A 193 -5.60 -14.29 10.06
CA SER A 193 -6.53 -13.87 11.11
C SER A 193 -7.15 -15.06 11.84
N GLY A 194 -7.57 -16.10 11.11
CA GLY A 194 -8.11 -17.32 11.70
C GLY A 194 -7.09 -18.08 12.56
N ALA A 195 -5.85 -18.21 12.08
CA ALA A 195 -4.77 -18.86 12.82
C ALA A 195 -4.35 -18.07 14.07
N PHE A 196 -4.30 -16.75 13.97
CA PHE A 196 -4.03 -15.86 15.10
C PHE A 196 -5.09 -16.01 16.19
N ARG A 197 -6.38 -15.99 15.82
CA ARG A 197 -7.51 -16.22 16.75
C ARG A 197 -7.42 -17.58 17.45
N LYS A 198 -7.05 -18.62 16.70
CA LYS A 198 -6.83 -19.98 17.22
C LYS A 198 -5.54 -20.12 18.03
N LYS A 199 -4.75 -19.05 18.16
CA LYS A 199 -3.46 -19.03 18.85
C LYS A 199 -2.46 -20.04 18.29
N GLU A 200 -2.51 -20.27 16.98
CA GLU A 200 -1.54 -21.14 16.30
C GLU A 200 -0.13 -20.53 16.43
N ALA A 201 0.84 -21.38 16.76
CA ALA A 201 2.18 -20.93 17.15
C ALA A 201 2.87 -20.08 16.07
N TRP A 202 2.72 -20.46 14.79
CA TRP A 202 3.33 -19.76 13.66
C TRP A 202 2.75 -18.35 13.48
N ALA A 203 1.43 -18.18 13.62
CA ALA A 203 0.77 -16.89 13.48
C ALA A 203 1.13 -15.95 14.64
N LEU A 204 1.17 -16.50 15.86
CA LEU A 204 1.64 -15.76 17.04
C LEU A 204 3.12 -15.39 16.92
N SER A 205 3.95 -16.22 16.30
CA SER A 205 5.38 -15.93 16.07
C SER A 205 5.55 -14.71 15.17
N ILE A 206 4.90 -14.68 13.99
CA ILE A 206 4.89 -13.51 13.10
C ILE A 206 4.39 -12.28 13.86
N ALA A 207 3.21 -12.39 14.51
CA ALA A 207 2.60 -11.26 15.16
C ALA A 207 3.47 -10.67 16.26
N LYS A 208 4.05 -11.51 17.13
CA LYS A 208 4.91 -11.07 18.25
C LYS A 208 6.17 -10.39 17.76
N GLU A 209 6.87 -10.98 16.80
CA GLU A 209 8.11 -10.41 16.26
C GLU A 209 7.84 -9.01 15.70
N LEU A 210 6.80 -8.87 14.88
CA LEU A 210 6.53 -7.63 14.16
C LEU A 210 5.89 -6.57 15.05
N TYR A 211 5.06 -6.97 15.99
CA TYR A 211 4.53 -6.08 17.03
C TYR A 211 5.66 -5.53 17.91
N ASN A 212 6.60 -6.38 18.36
CA ASN A 212 7.76 -5.93 19.13
C ASN A 212 8.65 -5.00 18.31
N ASN A 213 8.87 -5.30 17.02
CA ASN A 213 9.59 -4.41 16.12
C ASN A 213 8.93 -3.02 16.03
N GLY A 214 7.61 -2.97 15.92
CA GLY A 214 6.85 -1.72 15.92
C GLY A 214 6.92 -0.96 17.24
N LYS A 215 6.86 -1.64 18.40
CA LYS A 215 7.03 -1.00 19.72
C LYS A 215 8.39 -0.34 19.90
N MET A 216 9.44 -0.95 19.36
CA MET A 216 10.81 -0.46 19.48
C MET A 216 11.22 0.46 18.33
N HIS A 217 10.42 0.54 17.26
CA HIS A 217 10.81 1.14 15.98
C HIS A 217 12.20 0.66 15.50
N ALA A 218 12.48 -0.63 15.67
CA ALA A 218 13.85 -1.15 15.53
C ALA A 218 14.32 -1.28 14.07
N LYS A 219 13.42 -1.65 13.15
CA LYS A 219 13.71 -1.90 11.73
C LYS A 219 12.54 -1.46 10.85
N SER A 220 12.82 -1.17 9.57
CA SER A 220 11.76 -1.07 8.57
C SER A 220 11.03 -2.39 8.41
N ILE A 221 9.82 -2.36 7.84
CA ILE A 221 9.01 -3.56 7.67
C ILE A 221 9.67 -4.58 6.75
N GLU A 222 10.32 -4.15 5.67
CA GLU A 222 11.03 -5.03 4.72
C GLU A 222 12.14 -5.77 5.43
N LYS A 223 12.93 -5.05 6.23
CA LYS A 223 14.04 -5.66 6.97
C LYS A 223 13.53 -6.58 8.07
N ALA A 224 12.42 -6.25 8.71
CA ALA A 224 11.79 -7.12 9.69
C ALA A 224 11.26 -8.42 9.05
N VAL A 225 10.66 -8.35 7.86
CA VAL A 225 10.22 -9.54 7.09
C VAL A 225 11.43 -10.38 6.67
N GLU A 226 12.49 -9.76 6.17
CA GLU A 226 13.73 -10.44 5.77
C GLU A 226 14.39 -11.18 6.94
N ASP A 227 14.48 -10.54 8.10
CA ASP A 227 15.15 -11.09 9.28
C ASP A 227 14.28 -12.09 10.07
N TYR A 228 12.95 -12.05 9.89
CA TYR A 228 12.03 -12.95 10.57
C TYR A 228 12.44 -14.42 10.37
N LYS A 229 12.50 -15.19 11.45
CA LYS A 229 12.90 -16.60 11.42
C LYS A 229 11.66 -17.49 11.54
N PRO A 230 11.21 -18.14 10.45
CA PRO A 230 10.05 -19.04 10.50
C PRO A 230 10.29 -20.21 11.44
N ILE A 231 9.25 -20.61 12.16
CA ILE A 231 9.25 -21.75 13.07
C ILE A 231 8.47 -22.96 12.52
N SER A 232 7.80 -22.80 11.37
CA SER A 232 6.98 -23.83 10.72
C SER A 232 7.12 -23.77 9.19
N GLU A 233 6.31 -24.54 8.47
CA GLU A 233 6.20 -24.42 7.02
C GLU A 233 5.23 -23.30 6.62
N GLU A 234 4.19 -23.07 7.42
CA GLU A 234 3.17 -22.05 7.19
C GLU A 234 3.75 -20.64 7.18
N ASP A 235 4.41 -20.23 8.25
CA ASP A 235 5.06 -18.92 8.35
C ASP A 235 6.22 -18.75 7.36
N ARG A 236 6.88 -19.85 6.96
CA ARG A 236 7.87 -19.83 5.86
C ARG A 236 7.20 -19.46 4.52
N LYS A 237 6.02 -20.02 4.22
CA LYS A 237 5.24 -19.66 3.04
C LYS A 237 4.83 -18.19 3.07
N TYR A 238 4.36 -17.69 4.23
CA TYR A 238 4.02 -16.27 4.39
C TYR A 238 5.23 -15.35 4.15
N LYS A 239 6.38 -15.68 4.74
CA LYS A 239 7.61 -14.91 4.55
C LYS A 239 8.03 -14.90 3.08
N GLN A 240 8.03 -16.07 2.42
CA GLN A 240 8.45 -16.18 1.02
C GLN A 240 7.53 -15.37 0.10
N GLU A 241 6.22 -15.52 0.25
CA GLU A 241 5.21 -14.76 -0.52
C GLU A 241 5.37 -13.24 -0.31
N ALA A 242 5.58 -12.80 0.94
CA ALA A 242 5.81 -11.40 1.26
C ALA A 242 7.11 -10.87 0.63
N LEU A 243 8.21 -11.62 0.70
CA LEU A 243 9.47 -11.23 0.08
C LEU A 243 9.38 -11.20 -1.44
N ASP A 244 8.68 -12.14 -2.06
CA ASP A 244 8.49 -12.14 -3.51
C ASP A 244 7.64 -10.95 -3.95
N TYR A 245 6.68 -10.51 -3.13
CA TYR A 245 5.94 -9.27 -3.37
C TYR A 245 6.83 -8.03 -3.24
N ILE A 246 7.55 -7.88 -2.13
CA ILE A 246 8.46 -6.75 -1.86
C ILE A 246 9.51 -6.62 -2.97
N ASN A 247 10.05 -7.74 -3.45
CA ASN A 247 11.04 -7.77 -4.54
C ASN A 247 10.42 -7.69 -5.94
N GLY A 248 9.11 -7.48 -6.05
CA GLY A 248 8.41 -7.26 -7.31
C GLY A 248 8.19 -8.51 -8.17
N LYS A 249 8.55 -9.71 -7.70
CA LYS A 249 8.41 -10.96 -8.46
C LYS A 249 6.94 -11.36 -8.65
N LYS A 250 6.08 -11.01 -7.69
CA LYS A 250 4.65 -11.35 -7.74
C LYS A 250 3.87 -10.63 -8.84
N PHE A 251 4.36 -9.50 -9.36
CA PHE A 251 3.62 -8.75 -10.39
C PHE A 251 3.39 -9.55 -11.68
N ILE A 252 4.32 -10.43 -12.06
CA ILE A 252 4.15 -11.33 -13.22
C ILE A 252 3.00 -12.31 -12.97
N GLU A 253 2.96 -12.91 -11.78
CA GLU A 253 1.89 -13.82 -11.39
C GLU A 253 0.55 -13.08 -11.30
N PHE A 254 0.52 -11.89 -10.73
CA PHE A 254 -0.68 -11.06 -10.63
C PHE A 254 -1.25 -10.70 -11.99
N GLU A 255 -0.42 -10.45 -13.02
CA GLU A 255 -0.89 -10.20 -14.39
C GLU A 255 -1.74 -11.39 -14.91
N THR A 256 -1.38 -12.64 -14.57
CA THR A 256 -2.17 -13.84 -14.96
C THR A 256 -3.51 -13.97 -14.23
N MET A 257 -3.76 -13.12 -13.23
CA MET A 257 -4.98 -13.09 -12.42
C MET A 257 -5.94 -11.96 -12.81
N VAL A 258 -5.53 -11.05 -13.69
CA VAL A 258 -6.36 -9.96 -14.17
C VAL A 258 -7.11 -10.41 -15.43
N LYS A 259 -8.43 -10.25 -15.45
CA LYS A 259 -9.23 -10.41 -16.67
C LYS A 259 -9.23 -9.07 -17.42
N ILE A 260 -8.67 -9.07 -18.62
CA ILE A 260 -8.76 -7.93 -19.56
C ILE A 260 -10.12 -8.00 -20.25
#